data_AF-A0A7V6P8Q2-F1
#
_entry.id   AF-A0A7V6P8Q2-F1
#
_cell.length_a   1.000
_cell.length_b   1.000
_cell.length_c   1.000
_cell.angle_alpha   90.00
_cell.angle_beta   90.00
_cell.angle_gamma   90.00
#
_symmetry.space_group_name_H-M   'P 1'
#
loop_
_entity.id
_entity.type
_entity.pdbx_description
1 polymer ?
#
loop_
_entity_poly.entity_id
_entity_poly.type
_entity_poly.pdbx_seq_one_letter_code
_entity_poly.pdbx_strand_id
1 'polypeptide(L)'
;SESGALGGKDIDRWGVDGNLKRRIYVDDAAFDHWLRFQKEVFATVNPYTGLAPLHDPALALIVPFNENGIEFTSFVHEHADGTTFWTGYRPAFNAFLKKRYADTRALSRAWGGLASGENLEQQTVQLPESRSGGGGRLRDFQAFLVERERLLTQRLEQAFRDLGYRGLVAPYNNWFTVQTALSRQNQQAVVANTYHDWIGTLNPGTEIKDTSSIADAASYVGEIAAGRWLGRPFLATEYEHLFWNRYRYEAGIVMPAYAALQGWDGICRHGQGPLTLAFDEAAPFRQRIIPYTFAVDPVARAGETVASLLFRRGDVETAAFNVPFMMQGETSLGESLEFREPARLKPLALVGGIGLATKEQAWPQGLQKSVAVDYRNVSLDNVLQRLKGAELVPQDNATDPSQGFFESATGQIMLDRNRQRMQVVTPETEAIAFAELRDPVTLSELSLGNAEARGLFAVSAIDGKVLKDSEKLLVIFASDARNSDMRFRDKAEKVIEDWGRLPVTLLRNRVDVNLAGNTVSWTLSPVGLDGKVHERVAAGSGPIAFRLDNGAGKAGPTTFFLLERKLAVQ
;
A
#
# COMPACT_ATOMS: atom_id res chain seq x y z
N SER A 1 0.25 13.91 29.11
CA SER A 1 0.29 14.15 27.66
C SER A 1 1.69 13.85 27.20
N GLU A 2 1.89 12.88 26.31
CA GLU A 2 3.24 12.40 25.91
C GLU A 2 3.25 12.04 24.40
N SER A 3 2.73 12.97 23.58
CA SER A 3 2.39 13.01 22.14
C SER A 3 1.38 11.98 21.62
N GLY A 4 0.33 12.49 20.95
CA GLY A 4 -0.77 11.73 20.37
C GLY A 4 -2.02 11.55 21.25
N ALA A 5 -2.19 12.35 22.31
CA ALA A 5 -3.35 12.28 23.23
C ALA A 5 -3.80 13.67 23.73
N LEU A 6 -4.85 13.69 24.57
CA LEU A 6 -5.42 14.92 25.14
C LEU A 6 -4.37 15.78 25.86
N GLY A 7 -4.35 17.08 25.53
CA GLY A 7 -3.54 18.07 26.24
C GLY A 7 -2.14 18.35 25.67
N GLY A 8 -1.82 17.86 24.46
CA GLY A 8 -0.52 18.07 23.79
C GLY A 8 -0.36 19.42 23.07
N LYS A 9 -0.79 20.54 23.67
CA LYS A 9 -0.62 21.87 23.03
C LYS A 9 0.84 22.33 22.98
N ASP A 10 1.66 21.86 23.92
CA ASP A 10 3.03 22.35 24.14
C ASP A 10 4.11 21.40 23.58
N ILE A 11 3.71 20.37 22.82
CA ILE A 11 4.60 19.37 22.21
C ILE A 11 4.29 19.24 20.73
N ASP A 12 5.30 18.93 19.93
CA ASP A 12 5.08 18.58 18.53
C ASP A 12 4.33 17.24 18.45
N ARG A 13 3.02 17.32 18.23
CA ARG A 13 2.14 16.15 18.05
C ARG A 13 2.55 15.25 16.87
N TRP A 14 3.36 15.77 15.94
CA TRP A 14 3.87 15.05 14.78
C TRP A 14 5.34 14.64 14.93
N GLY A 15 6.00 15.09 15.98
CA GLY A 15 7.38 14.75 16.31
C GLY A 15 7.49 13.39 16.99
N VAL A 16 8.73 12.99 17.24
CA VAL A 16 9.07 11.76 17.99
C VAL A 16 9.09 11.99 19.50
N ASP A 17 8.78 13.19 19.96
CA ASP A 17 8.74 13.53 21.38
C ASP A 17 7.62 12.78 22.08
N GLY A 18 7.87 12.40 23.34
CA GLY A 18 6.91 11.67 24.15
C GLY A 18 7.06 10.15 24.09
N ASN A 19 6.35 9.49 25.00
CA ASN A 19 6.49 8.07 25.28
C ASN A 19 5.17 7.31 25.26
N LEU A 20 4.03 7.93 24.91
CA LEU A 20 2.73 7.27 25.00
C LEU A 20 2.68 5.97 24.17
N LYS A 21 3.15 6.05 22.92
CA LYS A 21 3.26 4.91 21.98
C LYS A 21 4.04 3.72 22.55
N ARG A 22 5.06 3.99 23.38
CA ARG A 22 5.92 2.97 24.02
C ARG A 22 5.39 2.52 25.38
N ARG A 23 4.97 3.47 26.23
CA ARG A 23 4.45 3.21 27.58
C ARG A 23 3.15 2.42 27.59
N ILE A 24 2.29 2.57 26.59
CA ILE A 24 1.01 1.84 26.56
C ILE A 24 1.21 0.31 26.62
N TYR A 25 2.37 -0.19 26.20
CA TYR A 25 2.72 -1.59 26.33
C TYR A 25 3.08 -2.03 27.75
N VAL A 26 3.31 -1.16 28.73
CA VAL A 26 3.84 -1.54 30.04
C VAL A 26 3.29 -0.73 31.21
N ASP A 27 2.45 0.27 30.95
CA ASP A 27 2.02 1.25 31.93
C ASP A 27 0.51 1.54 31.81
N ASP A 28 -0.23 1.26 32.88
CA ASP A 28 -1.69 1.45 32.94
C ASP A 28 -2.07 2.93 32.86
N ALA A 29 -1.28 3.84 33.43
CA ALA A 29 -1.58 5.26 33.36
C ALA A 29 -1.48 5.78 31.91
N ALA A 30 -0.57 5.21 31.11
CA ALA A 30 -0.45 5.53 29.69
C ALA A 30 -1.67 5.00 28.91
N PHE A 31 -2.11 3.77 29.19
CA PHE A 31 -3.32 3.22 28.58
C PHE A 31 -4.57 4.03 28.95
N ASP A 32 -4.75 4.39 30.21
CA ASP A 32 -5.90 5.17 30.68
C ASP A 32 -5.94 6.56 30.06
N HIS A 33 -4.76 7.18 29.89
CA HIS A 33 -4.65 8.46 29.18
C HIS A 33 -5.04 8.34 27.70
N TRP A 34 -4.58 7.30 27.01
CA TRP A 34 -4.99 7.00 25.64
C TRP A 34 -6.51 6.76 25.56
N LEU A 35 -7.06 5.93 26.45
CA LEU A 35 -8.48 5.58 26.45
C LEU A 35 -9.36 6.81 26.68
N ARG A 36 -8.94 7.73 27.55
CA ARG A 36 -9.64 9.01 27.73
C ARG A 36 -9.73 9.79 26.42
N PHE A 37 -8.64 9.88 25.65
CA PHE A 37 -8.67 10.53 24.33
C PHE A 37 -9.65 9.85 23.37
N GLN A 38 -9.66 8.52 23.32
CA GLN A 38 -10.61 7.79 22.48
C GLN A 38 -12.07 8.07 22.86
N LYS A 39 -12.38 8.15 24.16
CA LYS A 39 -13.74 8.50 24.64
C LYS A 39 -14.18 9.87 24.15
N GLU A 40 -13.33 10.89 24.34
CA GLU A 40 -13.66 12.26 23.95
C GLU A 40 -13.85 12.42 22.43
N VAL A 41 -13.10 11.68 21.61
CA VAL A 41 -13.16 11.80 20.15
C VAL A 41 -14.26 10.93 19.56
N PHE A 42 -14.30 9.65 19.92
CA PHE A 42 -15.14 8.67 19.22
C PHE A 42 -16.48 8.39 19.89
N ALA A 43 -16.59 8.59 21.22
CA ALA A 43 -17.85 8.35 21.94
C ALA A 43 -18.69 9.63 22.14
N THR A 44 -18.16 10.80 21.79
CA THR A 44 -18.91 12.07 21.83
C THR A 44 -19.85 12.18 20.65
N VAL A 45 -21.12 12.51 20.92
CA VAL A 45 -22.12 12.73 19.88
C VAL A 45 -21.71 13.91 18.99
N ASN A 46 -21.56 13.64 17.69
CA ASN A 46 -21.31 14.67 16.71
C ASN A 46 -22.58 15.51 16.50
N PRO A 47 -22.54 16.85 16.67
CA PRO A 47 -23.73 17.69 16.58
C PRO A 47 -24.32 17.77 15.17
N TYR A 48 -23.56 17.43 14.13
CA TYR A 48 -24.02 17.45 12.74
C TYR A 48 -24.73 16.15 12.32
N THR A 49 -24.27 14.99 12.82
CA THR A 49 -24.88 13.69 12.48
C THR A 49 -25.84 13.17 13.53
N GLY A 50 -25.79 13.70 14.76
CA GLY A 50 -26.58 13.22 15.90
C GLY A 50 -26.10 11.86 16.44
N LEU A 51 -24.98 11.33 15.93
CA LEU A 51 -24.41 10.05 16.32
C LEU A 51 -23.01 10.26 16.93
N ALA A 52 -22.66 9.45 17.92
CA ALA A 52 -21.24 9.30 18.27
C ALA A 52 -20.53 8.54 17.15
N PRO A 53 -19.29 8.90 16.76
CA PRO A 53 -18.55 8.19 15.70
C PRO A 53 -18.50 6.66 15.87
N LEU A 54 -18.43 6.11 17.08
CA LEU A 54 -18.46 4.65 17.32
C LEU A 54 -19.80 3.98 16.98
N HIS A 55 -20.87 4.76 16.81
CA HIS A 55 -22.20 4.29 16.45
C HIS A 55 -22.61 4.70 15.04
N ASP A 56 -21.74 5.42 14.34
CA ASP A 56 -21.97 5.83 12.96
C ASP A 56 -21.71 4.64 12.03
N PRO A 57 -22.69 4.18 11.22
CA PRO A 57 -22.50 3.08 10.29
C PRO A 57 -21.47 3.39 9.18
N ALA A 58 -21.07 4.66 9.01
CA ALA A 58 -19.98 5.03 8.11
C ALA A 58 -18.59 4.60 8.64
N LEU A 59 -18.44 4.33 9.94
CA LEU A 59 -17.15 3.92 10.53
C LEU A 59 -16.89 2.41 10.35
N ALA A 60 -16.11 2.06 9.33
CA ALA A 60 -15.81 0.66 9.00
C ALA A 60 -14.78 0.00 9.93
N LEU A 61 -13.69 0.71 10.27
CA LEU A 61 -12.55 0.17 10.99
C LEU A 61 -11.84 1.27 11.80
N ILE A 62 -11.29 0.91 12.95
CA ILE A 62 -10.42 1.78 13.75
C ILE A 62 -8.98 1.25 13.69
N VAL A 63 -8.04 2.13 13.38
CA VAL A 63 -6.59 1.94 13.62
C VAL A 63 -6.21 2.76 14.86
N PRO A 64 -6.13 2.14 16.06
CA PRO A 64 -5.92 2.82 17.34
C PRO A 64 -4.67 3.70 17.43
N PHE A 65 -3.64 3.35 16.68
CA PHE A 65 -2.37 4.07 16.61
C PHE A 65 -1.79 3.98 15.21
N ASN A 66 -1.19 5.07 14.73
CA ASN A 66 -0.36 5.03 13.53
C ASN A 66 1.00 4.38 13.84
N GLU A 67 1.30 3.29 13.14
CA GLU A 67 2.61 2.63 13.09
C GLU A 67 3.24 2.37 14.46
N ASN A 68 2.54 1.59 15.31
CA ASN A 68 2.92 1.43 16.72
C ASN A 68 3.59 0.11 17.08
N GLY A 69 4.04 -0.69 16.11
CA GLY A 69 4.80 -1.90 16.41
C GLY A 69 6.06 -1.57 17.21
N ILE A 70 6.38 -2.37 18.23
CA ILE A 70 7.57 -2.15 19.08
C ILE A 70 8.83 -2.18 18.22
N GLU A 71 8.86 -3.09 17.24
CA GLU A 71 9.93 -3.15 16.23
C GLU A 71 10.14 -1.80 15.54
N PHE A 72 9.09 -1.20 14.97
CA PHE A 72 9.19 0.07 14.27
C PHE A 72 9.59 1.24 15.16
N THR A 73 8.96 1.35 16.32
CA THR A 73 9.31 2.41 17.28
C THR A 73 10.77 2.31 17.71
N SER A 74 11.35 1.12 17.72
CA SER A 74 12.78 0.96 18.02
C SER A 74 13.67 1.69 17.02
N PHE A 75 13.34 1.74 15.73
CA PHE A 75 14.13 2.48 14.72
C PHE A 75 13.89 3.98 14.80
N VAL A 76 12.63 4.37 14.99
CA VAL A 76 12.22 5.79 15.05
C VAL A 76 12.91 6.52 16.21
N HIS A 77 13.09 5.84 17.35
CA HIS A 77 13.60 6.47 18.57
C HIS A 77 15.07 6.18 18.88
N GLU A 78 15.74 5.24 18.20
CA GLU A 78 17.12 4.83 18.56
C GLU A 78 18.11 5.99 18.61
N HIS A 79 18.09 6.88 17.62
CA HIS A 79 18.97 8.05 17.62
C HIS A 79 18.72 8.99 18.80
N ALA A 80 17.46 9.18 19.19
CA ALA A 80 17.10 10.06 20.31
C ALA A 80 17.37 9.39 21.67
N ASP A 81 17.14 8.09 21.78
CA ASP A 81 17.30 7.33 23.01
C ASP A 81 18.77 6.95 23.29
N GLY A 82 19.62 6.87 22.26
CA GLY A 82 20.98 6.34 22.35
C GLY A 82 21.05 4.84 22.63
N THR A 83 19.93 4.13 22.54
CA THR A 83 19.82 2.67 22.72
C THR A 83 18.86 2.09 21.67
N THR A 84 19.08 0.83 21.27
CA THR A 84 18.27 0.19 20.23
C THR A 84 16.82 -0.03 20.66
N PHE A 85 16.57 -0.38 21.93
CA PHE A 85 15.22 -0.53 22.47
C PHE A 85 15.04 0.31 23.73
N TRP A 86 13.84 0.88 23.86
CA TRP A 86 13.47 1.66 25.03
C TRP A 86 13.59 0.82 26.32
N THR A 87 14.43 1.28 27.24
CA THR A 87 14.79 0.57 28.48
C THR A 87 13.59 0.34 29.42
N GLY A 88 12.51 1.10 29.25
CA GLY A 88 11.24 0.90 29.97
C GLY A 88 10.59 -0.47 29.75
N TYR A 89 10.97 -1.21 28.70
CA TYR A 89 10.51 -2.59 28.48
C TYR A 89 11.22 -3.63 29.35
N ARG A 90 12.38 -3.30 29.96
CA ARG A 90 13.22 -4.27 30.69
C ARG A 90 12.49 -4.98 31.83
N PRO A 91 11.70 -4.31 32.70
CA PRO A 91 10.95 -5.00 33.75
C PRO A 91 9.95 -6.01 33.21
N ALA A 92 9.21 -5.64 32.15
CA ALA A 92 8.23 -6.52 31.50
C ALA A 92 8.92 -7.70 30.79
N PHE A 93 10.08 -7.48 30.18
CA PHE A 93 10.89 -8.54 29.58
C PHE A 93 11.41 -9.53 30.63
N ASN A 94 11.93 -9.06 31.77
CA ASN A 94 12.33 -9.95 32.87
C ASN A 94 11.14 -10.75 33.43
N ALA A 95 9.96 -10.13 33.54
CA ALA A 95 8.75 -10.84 33.95
C ALA A 95 8.35 -11.93 32.94
N PHE A 96 8.48 -11.68 31.64
CA PHE A 96 8.30 -12.68 30.58
C PHE A 96 9.30 -13.84 30.74
N LEU A 97 10.58 -13.56 30.93
CA LEU A 97 11.61 -14.59 31.13
C LEU A 97 11.35 -15.44 32.37
N LYS A 98 10.85 -14.87 33.47
CA LYS A 98 10.50 -15.63 34.70
C LYS A 98 9.35 -16.60 34.49
N LYS A 99 8.47 -16.36 33.52
CA LYS A 99 7.44 -17.33 33.13
C LYS A 99 8.01 -18.46 32.27
N ARG A 100 9.04 -18.16 31.47
CA ARG A 100 9.63 -19.08 30.48
C ARG A 100 10.71 -19.98 31.07
N TYR A 101 11.45 -19.50 32.06
CA TYR A 101 12.57 -20.21 32.67
C TYR A 101 12.42 -20.31 34.18
N ALA A 102 12.76 -21.47 34.73
CA ALA A 102 12.64 -21.75 36.15
C ALA A 102 13.65 -20.96 37.02
N ASP A 103 14.90 -20.80 36.55
CA ASP A 103 15.99 -20.13 37.27
C ASP A 103 17.04 -19.55 36.30
N THR A 104 17.97 -18.74 36.82
CA THR A 104 19.08 -18.16 36.05
C THR A 104 19.92 -19.22 35.33
N ARG A 105 20.06 -20.42 35.92
CA ARG A 105 20.83 -21.50 35.31
C ARG A 105 20.12 -22.07 34.08
N ALA A 106 18.80 -22.21 34.12
CA ALA A 106 17.99 -22.64 32.98
C ALA A 106 18.06 -21.63 31.84
N LEU A 107 17.92 -20.34 32.15
CA LEU A 107 18.07 -19.26 31.18
C LEU A 107 19.47 -19.25 30.55
N SER A 108 20.52 -19.30 31.38
CA SER A 108 21.91 -19.29 30.92
C SER A 108 22.23 -20.49 30.01
N ARG A 109 21.71 -21.70 30.34
CA ARG A 109 21.84 -22.87 29.47
C ARG A 109 21.13 -22.67 28.13
N ALA A 110 19.91 -22.11 28.12
CA ALA A 110 19.15 -21.89 26.89
C ALA A 110 19.81 -20.85 25.99
N TRP A 111 20.46 -19.84 26.55
CA TRP A 111 21.10 -18.75 25.81
C TRP A 111 22.58 -18.98 25.49
N GLY A 112 23.20 -20.01 26.06
CA GLY A 112 24.64 -20.26 25.91
C GLY A 112 25.52 -19.33 26.75
N GLY A 113 24.97 -18.73 27.81
CA GLY A 113 25.63 -17.77 28.67
C GLY A 113 24.77 -16.53 28.96
N LEU A 114 25.13 -15.81 30.02
CA LEU A 114 24.56 -14.50 30.37
C LEU A 114 25.69 -13.50 30.55
N ALA A 115 25.38 -12.21 30.37
CA ALA A 115 26.34 -11.16 30.66
C ALA A 115 26.59 -11.05 32.17
N SER A 116 27.73 -10.47 32.54
CA SER A 116 28.08 -10.27 33.95
C SER A 116 27.00 -9.42 34.65
N GLY A 117 26.54 -9.87 35.82
CA GLY A 117 25.52 -9.20 36.62
C GLY A 117 24.07 -9.48 36.22
N GLU A 118 23.83 -10.25 35.15
CA GLU A 118 22.48 -10.68 34.79
C GLU A 118 22.03 -11.88 35.63
N ASN A 119 20.87 -11.72 36.26
CA ASN A 119 20.24 -12.70 37.12
C ASN A 119 18.73 -12.60 36.97
N LEU A 120 18.09 -13.72 36.65
CA LEU A 120 16.66 -13.83 36.39
C LEU A 120 15.84 -13.60 37.65
N GLU A 121 16.27 -14.15 38.79
CA GLU A 121 15.55 -14.01 40.06
C GLU A 121 15.51 -12.56 40.53
N GLN A 122 16.63 -11.84 40.35
CA GLN A 122 16.82 -10.41 40.63
C GLN A 122 16.32 -9.49 39.52
N GLN A 123 15.85 -10.05 38.39
CA GLN A 123 15.31 -9.31 37.24
C GLN A 123 16.28 -8.29 36.63
N THR A 124 17.56 -8.65 36.54
CA THR A 124 18.62 -7.77 36.00
C THR A 124 19.00 -8.09 34.55
N VAL A 125 18.29 -9.02 33.88
CA VAL A 125 18.56 -9.37 32.48
C VAL A 125 18.31 -8.16 31.57
N GLN A 126 19.26 -7.85 30.69
CA GLN A 126 19.18 -6.70 29.79
C GLN A 126 18.39 -7.03 28.52
N LEU A 127 17.90 -5.99 27.87
CA LEU A 127 17.35 -6.08 26.52
C LEU A 127 18.46 -6.48 25.53
N PRO A 128 18.14 -6.98 24.31
CA PRO A 128 19.14 -7.14 23.27
C PRO A 128 19.76 -5.78 22.89
N GLU A 129 21.06 -5.77 22.57
CA GLU A 129 21.77 -4.58 22.11
C GLU A 129 21.63 -4.34 20.59
N SER A 130 21.11 -5.32 19.86
CA SER A 130 20.93 -5.28 18.40
C SER A 130 19.61 -5.92 18.00
N ARG A 131 19.10 -5.52 16.84
CA ARG A 131 17.93 -6.11 16.17
C ARG A 131 18.27 -7.38 15.39
N SER A 132 19.55 -7.70 15.24
CA SER A 132 20.08 -8.81 14.45
C SER A 132 21.18 -9.57 15.20
N GLY A 133 21.63 -10.70 14.64
CA GLY A 133 22.68 -11.55 15.22
C GLY A 133 22.17 -12.81 15.92
N GLY A 134 20.85 -13.04 15.92
CA GLY A 134 20.22 -14.25 16.42
C GLY A 134 20.43 -14.51 17.91
N GLY A 135 20.59 -15.80 18.26
CA GLY A 135 20.78 -16.24 19.65
C GLY A 135 19.50 -16.32 20.49
N GLY A 136 19.63 -16.89 21.69
CA GLY A 136 18.50 -17.10 22.60
C GLY A 136 17.84 -15.79 23.06
N ARG A 137 18.65 -14.78 23.39
CA ARG A 137 18.17 -13.46 23.85
C ARG A 137 17.26 -12.78 22.83
N LEU A 138 17.70 -12.65 21.58
CA LEU A 138 16.91 -11.97 20.54
C LEU A 138 15.67 -12.78 20.17
N ARG A 139 15.75 -14.12 20.13
CA ARG A 139 14.57 -14.98 19.89
C ARG A 139 13.53 -14.84 20.99
N ASP A 140 13.93 -14.86 22.26
CA ASP A 140 13.01 -14.65 23.37
C ASP A 140 12.48 -13.21 23.43
N PHE A 141 13.29 -12.23 23.02
CA PHE A 141 12.83 -10.85 22.92
C PHE A 141 11.78 -10.67 21.81
N GLN A 142 11.97 -11.29 20.64
CA GLN A 142 10.94 -11.34 19.58
C GLN A 142 9.64 -11.98 20.09
N ALA A 143 9.72 -13.09 20.82
CA ALA A 143 8.56 -13.73 21.44
C ALA A 143 7.88 -12.81 22.48
N PHE A 144 8.66 -12.08 23.26
CA PHE A 144 8.15 -11.05 24.17
C PHE A 144 7.40 -9.93 23.42
N LEU A 145 7.92 -9.45 22.29
CA LEU A 145 7.22 -8.45 21.47
C LEU A 145 5.85 -8.99 21.00
N VAL A 146 5.82 -10.23 20.50
CA VAL A 146 4.57 -10.90 20.10
C VAL A 146 3.58 -11.00 21.26
N GLU A 147 4.02 -11.39 22.46
CA GLU A 147 3.16 -11.44 23.65
C GLU A 147 2.60 -10.04 23.99
N ARG A 148 3.47 -9.01 24.07
CA ARG A 148 3.04 -7.65 24.43
C ARG A 148 2.08 -7.04 23.42
N GLU A 149 2.34 -7.21 22.13
CA GLU A 149 1.51 -6.67 21.06
C GLU A 149 0.14 -7.36 20.98
N ARG A 150 0.08 -8.68 21.21
CA ARG A 150 -1.19 -9.42 21.33
C ARG A 150 -1.99 -9.00 22.57
N LEU A 151 -1.32 -8.86 23.72
CA LEU A 151 -1.98 -8.39 24.95
C LEU A 151 -2.52 -6.96 24.80
N LEU A 152 -1.76 -6.06 24.18
CA LEU A 152 -2.23 -4.71 23.92
C LEU A 152 -3.42 -4.74 22.95
N THR A 153 -3.34 -5.51 21.86
CA THR A 153 -4.44 -5.68 20.90
C THR A 153 -5.75 -6.07 21.62
N GLN A 154 -5.71 -7.10 22.47
CA GLN A 154 -6.89 -7.53 23.23
C GLN A 154 -7.45 -6.43 24.13
N ARG A 155 -6.57 -5.68 24.80
CA ARG A 155 -6.97 -4.57 25.68
C ARG A 155 -7.58 -3.40 24.91
N LEU A 156 -7.02 -3.06 23.74
CA LEU A 156 -7.55 -2.03 22.84
C LEU A 156 -8.92 -2.44 22.28
N GLU A 157 -9.05 -3.68 21.81
CA GLU A 157 -10.31 -4.23 21.32
C GLU A 157 -11.39 -4.19 22.41
N GLN A 158 -11.09 -4.67 23.62
CA GLN A 158 -12.03 -4.66 24.73
C GLN A 158 -12.47 -3.24 25.09
N ALA A 159 -11.53 -2.29 25.15
CA ALA A 159 -11.84 -0.89 25.41
C ALA A 159 -12.85 -0.31 24.40
N PHE A 160 -12.68 -0.57 23.10
CA PHE A 160 -13.66 -0.12 22.11
C PHE A 160 -15.00 -0.87 22.20
N ARG A 161 -14.99 -2.16 22.54
CA ARG A 161 -16.21 -2.95 22.76
C ARG A 161 -17.03 -2.44 23.95
N ASP A 162 -16.35 -2.03 25.03
CA ASP A 162 -16.95 -1.41 26.22
C ASP A 162 -17.54 -0.03 25.91
N LEU A 163 -16.96 0.70 24.95
CA LEU A 163 -17.51 1.94 24.40
C LEU A 163 -18.63 1.71 23.36
N GLY A 164 -19.04 0.46 23.14
CA GLY A 164 -20.15 0.11 22.26
C GLY A 164 -19.79 -0.02 20.78
N TYR A 165 -18.52 0.08 20.39
CA TYR A 165 -18.11 -0.15 19.01
C TYR A 165 -18.18 -1.64 18.66
N ARG A 166 -18.76 -1.94 17.49
CA ARG A 166 -18.93 -3.32 16.98
C ARG A 166 -18.11 -3.62 15.72
N GLY A 167 -17.49 -2.61 15.11
CA GLY A 167 -16.66 -2.78 13.91
C GLY A 167 -15.25 -3.31 14.20
N LEU A 168 -14.42 -3.31 13.16
CA LEU A 168 -13.08 -3.90 13.19
C LEU A 168 -12.08 -2.98 13.90
N VAL A 169 -11.13 -3.56 14.62
CA VAL A 169 -10.00 -2.84 15.23
C VAL A 169 -8.72 -3.49 14.73
N ALA A 170 -7.82 -2.69 14.17
CA ALA A 170 -6.54 -3.16 13.62
C ALA A 170 -5.38 -2.28 14.14
N PRO A 171 -4.76 -2.65 15.28
CA PRO A 171 -3.74 -1.83 15.96
C PRO A 171 -2.43 -1.56 15.22
N TYR A 172 -2.11 -2.35 14.19
CA TYR A 172 -0.78 -2.33 13.56
C TYR A 172 -0.90 -2.28 12.04
N ASN A 173 -0.36 -1.22 11.44
CA ASN A 173 -0.38 -0.98 10.00
C ASN A 173 1.01 -0.94 9.35
N ASN A 174 2.10 -1.15 10.09
CA ASN A 174 3.46 -0.92 9.60
C ASN A 174 4.33 -2.18 9.60
N TRP A 175 5.12 -2.40 8.54
CA TRP A 175 6.09 -3.50 8.39
C TRP A 175 5.49 -4.92 8.44
N PHE A 176 6.11 -5.85 7.72
CA PHE A 176 5.60 -7.21 7.49
C PHE A 176 6.68 -8.26 7.73
N THR A 177 7.32 -8.13 8.88
CA THR A 177 8.28 -9.10 9.43
C THR A 177 7.56 -10.32 9.99
N VAL A 178 8.29 -11.41 10.19
CA VAL A 178 7.73 -12.63 10.80
C VAL A 178 7.27 -12.37 12.24
N GLN A 179 7.97 -11.50 12.98
CA GLN A 179 7.54 -11.10 14.32
C GLN A 179 6.19 -10.36 14.27
N THR A 180 6.06 -9.33 13.44
CA THR A 180 4.81 -8.57 13.32
C THR A 180 3.67 -9.41 12.75
N ALA A 181 3.97 -10.35 11.83
CA ALA A 181 3.03 -11.35 11.36
C ALA A 181 2.46 -12.18 12.53
N LEU A 182 3.30 -12.70 13.43
CA LEU A 182 2.83 -13.42 14.60
C LEU A 182 2.01 -12.52 15.54
N SER A 183 2.40 -11.26 15.76
CA SER A 183 1.61 -10.33 16.57
C SER A 183 0.20 -10.13 16.01
N ARG A 184 0.06 -10.09 14.69
CA ARG A 184 -1.21 -9.90 13.98
C ARG A 184 -2.04 -11.16 13.80
N GLN A 185 -1.50 -12.34 14.12
CA GLN A 185 -2.15 -13.63 13.87
C GLN A 185 -3.57 -13.73 14.41
N ASN A 186 -3.92 -13.04 15.50
CA ASN A 186 -5.24 -13.14 16.12
C ASN A 186 -6.14 -11.91 15.87
N GLN A 187 -5.70 -10.92 15.09
CA GLN A 187 -6.45 -9.68 14.86
C GLN A 187 -7.64 -9.87 13.93
N GLN A 188 -8.78 -9.23 14.20
CA GLN A 188 -9.99 -9.40 13.38
C GLN A 188 -9.82 -8.88 11.94
N ALA A 189 -8.87 -7.97 11.71
CA ALA A 189 -8.45 -7.47 10.41
C ALA A 189 -6.94 -7.22 10.42
N VAL A 190 -6.33 -7.21 9.24
CA VAL A 190 -4.92 -6.82 9.06
C VAL A 190 -4.90 -5.57 8.19
N VAL A 191 -4.16 -4.55 8.62
CA VAL A 191 -4.00 -3.31 7.85
C VAL A 191 -2.54 -3.09 7.48
N ALA A 192 -2.30 -2.33 6.41
CA ALA A 192 -0.99 -2.17 5.82
C ALA A 192 -0.70 -0.76 5.30
N ASN A 193 0.51 -0.30 5.55
CA ASN A 193 1.14 0.85 4.94
C ASN A 193 2.27 0.37 4.05
N THR A 194 2.31 0.84 2.81
CA THR A 194 3.36 0.51 1.84
C THR A 194 3.62 1.68 0.92
N TYR A 195 4.85 1.84 0.46
CA TYR A 195 5.23 2.98 -0.35
C TYR A 195 6.24 2.55 -1.39
N HIS A 196 6.08 3.07 -2.60
CA HIS A 196 7.14 3.02 -3.60
C HIS A 196 7.97 4.29 -3.52
N ASP A 197 9.28 4.10 -3.45
CA ASP A 197 10.27 5.18 -3.41
C ASP A 197 10.09 6.16 -2.23
N TRP A 198 9.86 5.58 -1.04
CA TRP A 198 9.65 6.31 0.19
C TRP A 198 10.82 7.23 0.56
N ILE A 199 10.51 8.40 1.12
CA ILE A 199 11.47 9.37 1.67
C ILE A 199 11.13 9.70 3.12
N GLY A 200 12.16 9.93 3.94
CA GLY A 200 12.00 10.16 5.38
C GLY A 200 11.83 11.61 5.82
N THR A 201 12.02 12.59 4.93
CA THR A 201 11.91 14.01 5.27
C THR A 201 11.56 14.86 4.04
N LEU A 202 11.09 16.09 4.27
CA LEU A 202 10.77 17.07 3.23
C LEU A 202 11.83 18.19 3.13
N ASN A 203 12.94 18.07 3.86
CA ASN A 203 13.99 19.09 3.92
C ASN A 203 14.76 19.22 2.59
N PRO A 204 15.29 20.41 2.26
CA PRO A 204 16.24 20.57 1.16
C PRO A 204 17.42 19.61 1.28
N GLY A 205 17.79 18.98 0.17
CA GLY A 205 18.78 17.91 0.10
C GLY A 205 18.21 16.50 0.23
N THR A 206 16.89 16.34 0.36
CA THR A 206 16.28 15.00 0.36
C THR A 206 16.45 14.33 -0.99
N GLU A 207 16.81 13.05 -0.98
CA GLU A 207 17.00 12.23 -2.17
C GLU A 207 15.85 11.25 -2.38
N ILE A 208 15.50 11.02 -3.64
CA ILE A 208 14.56 9.97 -4.09
C ILE A 208 15.28 9.04 -5.07
N LYS A 209 14.95 7.74 -5.08
CA LYS A 209 15.65 6.78 -5.96
C LYS A 209 15.30 7.01 -7.43
N ASP A 210 14.09 7.49 -7.71
CA ASP A 210 13.48 7.72 -9.02
C ASP A 210 13.49 6.45 -9.88
N THR A 211 12.89 5.39 -9.33
CA THR A 211 12.82 4.06 -9.97
C THR A 211 11.39 3.66 -10.32
N SER A 212 11.23 2.80 -11.32
CA SER A 212 9.94 2.18 -11.68
C SER A 212 9.60 1.06 -10.71
N SER A 213 8.36 1.03 -10.22
CA SER A 213 7.78 -0.09 -9.49
C SER A 213 7.49 -1.29 -10.39
N ILE A 214 7.35 -1.08 -11.70
CA ILE A 214 7.18 -2.19 -12.65
C ILE A 214 8.51 -2.92 -12.83
N ALA A 215 9.64 -2.21 -12.91
CA ALA A 215 10.96 -2.83 -13.03
C ALA A 215 11.31 -3.75 -11.85
N ASP A 216 10.85 -3.42 -10.64
CA ASP A 216 11.13 -4.19 -9.43
C ASP A 216 10.10 -5.30 -9.13
N ALA A 217 9.20 -5.57 -10.08
CA ALA A 217 8.10 -6.53 -9.95
C ALA A 217 7.06 -6.14 -8.88
N ALA A 218 6.73 -4.84 -8.80
CA ALA A 218 5.79 -4.28 -7.83
C ALA A 218 6.10 -4.75 -6.40
N SER A 219 7.37 -4.67 -6.00
CA SER A 219 7.88 -5.32 -4.78
C SER A 219 7.11 -4.90 -3.53
N TYR A 220 6.67 -3.64 -3.48
CA TYR A 220 5.90 -3.04 -2.40
C TYR A 220 4.49 -3.64 -2.23
N VAL A 221 3.88 -4.14 -3.32
CA VAL A 221 2.62 -4.91 -3.29
C VAL A 221 2.89 -6.32 -2.75
N GLY A 222 3.92 -6.98 -3.29
CA GLY A 222 4.30 -8.34 -2.88
C GLY A 222 4.67 -8.43 -1.40
N GLU A 223 5.27 -7.38 -0.84
CA GLU A 223 5.59 -7.28 0.59
C GLU A 223 4.34 -7.41 1.47
N ILE A 224 3.32 -6.59 1.21
CA ILE A 224 2.12 -6.55 2.05
C ILE A 224 1.16 -7.69 1.73
N ALA A 225 1.16 -8.19 0.49
CA ALA A 225 0.44 -9.41 0.11
C ALA A 225 0.98 -10.63 0.88
N ALA A 226 2.31 -10.77 0.98
CA ALA A 226 2.93 -11.89 1.70
C ALA A 226 2.69 -11.82 3.22
N GLY A 227 2.56 -10.62 3.78
CA GLY A 227 2.43 -10.41 5.23
C GLY A 227 0.99 -10.35 5.77
N ARG A 228 -0.03 -10.46 4.92
CA ARG A 228 -1.43 -10.52 5.37
C ARG A 228 -1.79 -11.92 5.86
N TRP A 229 -2.71 -12.02 6.80
CA TRP A 229 -3.30 -13.31 7.19
C TRP A 229 -4.50 -13.62 6.31
N LEU A 230 -4.46 -14.75 5.60
CA LEU A 230 -5.58 -15.20 4.76
C LEU A 230 -6.84 -15.39 5.62
N GLY A 231 -8.02 -15.17 5.04
CA GLY A 231 -9.30 -15.33 5.75
C GLY A 231 -9.67 -14.20 6.70
N ARG A 232 -8.96 -13.08 6.61
CA ARG A 232 -9.25 -11.87 7.39
C ARG A 232 -9.40 -10.70 6.43
N PRO A 233 -10.26 -9.72 6.78
CA PRO A 233 -10.27 -8.45 6.10
C PRO A 233 -8.85 -7.86 6.04
N PHE A 234 -8.44 -7.43 4.85
CA PHE A 234 -7.16 -6.80 4.60
C PHE A 234 -7.33 -5.45 3.91
N LEU A 235 -6.78 -4.40 4.51
CA LEU A 235 -6.83 -3.06 3.94
C LEU A 235 -5.43 -2.44 3.89
N ALA A 236 -5.05 -1.93 2.72
CA ALA A 236 -3.92 -1.00 2.64
C ALA A 236 -4.40 0.38 3.13
N THR A 237 -4.15 0.70 4.40
CA THR A 237 -4.49 2.00 4.98
C THR A 237 -3.66 3.14 4.41
N GLU A 238 -2.48 2.83 3.88
CA GLU A 238 -1.64 3.78 3.17
C GLU A 238 -0.95 3.09 1.98
N TYR A 239 -1.12 3.66 0.79
CA TYR A 239 -0.22 3.42 -0.32
C TYR A 239 0.08 4.70 -1.10
N GLU A 240 1.29 4.84 -1.62
CA GLU A 240 1.63 5.93 -2.54
C GLU A 240 2.92 5.65 -3.34
N HIS A 241 3.04 6.25 -4.53
CA HIS A 241 4.33 6.48 -5.19
C HIS A 241 4.68 7.96 -5.00
N LEU A 242 5.74 8.24 -4.25
CA LEU A 242 5.98 9.61 -3.80
C LEU A 242 6.36 10.55 -4.94
N PHE A 243 5.78 11.75 -4.92
CA PHE A 243 6.32 12.88 -5.67
C PHE A 243 7.75 13.15 -5.20
N TRP A 244 8.74 13.39 -6.05
CA TRP A 244 8.69 13.74 -7.48
C TRP A 244 9.20 12.61 -8.39
N ASN A 245 9.01 11.35 -7.98
CA ASN A 245 9.34 10.19 -8.80
C ASN A 245 8.59 10.28 -10.14
N ARG A 246 9.35 10.15 -11.24
CA ARG A 246 8.85 10.30 -12.62
C ARG A 246 7.96 9.13 -13.08
N TYR A 247 7.93 8.05 -12.33
CA TYR A 247 7.12 6.84 -12.53
C TYR A 247 5.89 6.79 -11.61
N ARG A 248 5.55 7.86 -10.88
CA ARG A 248 4.40 7.83 -9.96
C ARG A 248 3.04 7.59 -10.63
N TYR A 249 2.94 7.75 -11.95
CA TYR A 249 1.76 7.34 -12.73
C TYR A 249 1.48 5.83 -12.60
N GLU A 250 2.50 5.01 -12.32
CA GLU A 250 2.35 3.57 -12.11
C GLU A 250 1.47 3.24 -10.90
N ALA A 251 1.40 4.12 -9.88
CA ALA A 251 0.55 3.92 -8.70
C ALA A 251 -0.93 3.74 -9.08
N GLY A 252 -1.36 4.38 -10.16
CA GLY A 252 -2.74 4.36 -10.64
C GLY A 252 -3.18 3.01 -11.21
N ILE A 253 -2.25 2.16 -11.61
CA ILE A 253 -2.56 0.84 -12.20
C ILE A 253 -2.03 -0.32 -11.34
N VAL A 254 -0.82 -0.20 -10.79
CA VAL A 254 -0.15 -1.29 -10.07
C VAL A 254 -0.92 -1.69 -8.81
N MET A 255 -1.12 -0.75 -7.88
CA MET A 255 -1.81 -1.04 -6.63
C MET A 255 -3.24 -1.54 -6.83
N PRO A 256 -4.14 -0.83 -7.56
CA PRO A 256 -5.53 -1.25 -7.63
C PRO A 256 -5.73 -2.57 -8.38
N ALA A 257 -4.97 -2.83 -9.45
CA ALA A 257 -5.08 -4.09 -10.17
C ALA A 257 -4.66 -5.28 -9.29
N TYR A 258 -3.54 -5.18 -8.60
CA TYR A 258 -3.11 -6.28 -7.73
C TYR A 258 -3.91 -6.37 -6.42
N ALA A 259 -4.41 -5.27 -5.87
CA ALA A 259 -5.34 -5.32 -4.73
C ALA A 259 -6.63 -6.07 -5.10
N ALA A 260 -7.17 -5.85 -6.31
CA ALA A 260 -8.34 -6.55 -6.82
C ALA A 260 -8.03 -8.04 -7.06
N LEU A 261 -6.90 -8.35 -7.71
CA LEU A 261 -6.42 -9.72 -7.94
C LEU A 261 -6.27 -10.50 -6.62
N GLN A 262 -5.74 -9.86 -5.58
CA GLN A 262 -5.54 -10.47 -4.26
C GLN A 262 -6.85 -10.61 -3.45
N GLY A 263 -7.92 -9.94 -3.85
CA GLY A 263 -9.18 -9.88 -3.11
C GLY A 263 -9.05 -9.09 -1.81
N TRP A 264 -8.38 -7.93 -1.83
CA TRP A 264 -8.30 -7.04 -0.67
C TRP A 264 -9.61 -6.26 -0.46
N ASP A 265 -9.86 -5.85 0.79
CA ASP A 265 -11.12 -5.21 1.20
C ASP A 265 -11.07 -3.68 1.12
N GLY A 266 -9.87 -3.10 1.04
CA GLY A 266 -9.71 -1.65 0.89
C GLY A 266 -8.30 -1.22 0.55
N ILE A 267 -8.20 -0.14 -0.22
CA ILE A 267 -6.94 0.56 -0.48
C ILE A 267 -7.17 2.07 -0.27
N CYS A 268 -6.27 2.69 0.46
CA CYS A 268 -6.31 4.11 0.78
C CYS A 268 -5.01 4.74 0.30
N ARG A 269 -5.12 5.60 -0.72
CA ARG A 269 -3.97 6.37 -1.17
C ARG A 269 -3.61 7.38 -0.09
N HIS A 270 -2.37 7.39 0.38
CA HIS A 270 -1.98 8.22 1.52
C HIS A 270 -1.70 9.66 1.08
N GLY A 271 -2.28 10.61 1.81
CA GLY A 271 -1.92 12.01 1.66
C GLY A 271 -2.63 12.92 2.64
N GLN A 272 -2.02 14.07 2.83
CA GLN A 272 -2.55 15.20 3.56
C GLN A 272 -3.50 15.99 2.66
N GLY A 273 -4.63 16.41 3.24
CA GLY A 273 -5.63 17.22 2.54
C GLY A 273 -6.21 16.52 1.32
N PRO A 274 -6.85 15.34 1.48
CA PRO A 274 -7.43 14.61 0.35
C PRO A 274 -8.54 15.40 -0.36
N LEU A 275 -9.14 16.33 0.37
CA LEU A 275 -10.09 17.32 -0.11
C LEU A 275 -9.50 18.71 0.18
N THR A 276 -9.23 19.48 -0.87
CA THR A 276 -8.90 20.90 -0.77
C THR A 276 -10.16 21.68 -1.09
N LEU A 277 -10.74 22.33 -0.08
CA LEU A 277 -11.96 23.13 -0.26
C LEU A 277 -11.65 24.52 -0.83
N ALA A 278 -10.40 25.00 -0.69
CA ALA A 278 -9.94 26.25 -1.29
C ALA A 278 -8.44 26.19 -1.63
N PHE A 279 -8.04 26.71 -2.80
CA PHE A 279 -6.64 26.70 -3.26
C PHE A 279 -5.77 27.79 -2.59
N ASP A 280 -6.40 28.78 -1.94
CA ASP A 280 -5.76 29.92 -1.28
C ASP A 280 -5.57 29.71 0.24
N GLU A 281 -5.70 28.48 0.72
CA GLU A 281 -5.42 28.15 2.12
C GLU A 281 -4.00 28.58 2.52
N ALA A 282 -3.85 29.19 3.70
CA ALA A 282 -2.61 29.83 4.16
C ALA A 282 -1.42 28.86 4.35
N ALA A 283 -1.64 27.55 4.29
CA ALA A 283 -0.60 26.54 4.49
C ALA A 283 0.26 26.34 3.23
N PRO A 284 1.58 26.65 3.24
CA PRO A 284 2.43 26.62 2.05
C PRO A 284 2.50 25.27 1.30
N PHE A 285 2.27 24.16 2.01
CA PHE A 285 2.25 22.81 1.44
C PHE A 285 0.97 22.47 0.67
N ARG A 286 -0.10 23.25 0.83
CA ARG A 286 -1.35 23.09 0.07
C ARG A 286 -1.35 23.85 -1.27
N GLN A 287 -0.31 24.66 -1.51
CA GLN A 287 -0.17 25.54 -2.67
C GLN A 287 0.89 25.05 -3.66
N ARG A 288 1.21 23.75 -3.66
CA ARG A 288 2.12 23.08 -4.61
C ARG A 288 2.01 21.55 -4.41
N ILE A 289 2.51 20.75 -5.34
CA ILE A 289 2.68 19.32 -5.13
C ILE A 289 3.91 19.09 -4.25
N ILE A 290 3.73 18.39 -3.14
CA ILE A 290 4.81 17.82 -2.34
C ILE A 290 4.52 16.33 -2.07
N PRO A 291 5.51 15.53 -1.63
CA PRO A 291 5.24 14.18 -1.15
C PRO A 291 4.08 14.18 -0.14
N TYR A 292 3.23 13.15 -0.22
CA TYR A 292 2.03 13.02 0.61
C TYR A 292 0.99 14.14 0.41
N THR A 293 0.95 14.82 -0.74
CA THR A 293 -0.16 15.70 -1.13
C THR A 293 -0.61 15.33 -2.54
N PHE A 294 -1.92 15.17 -2.72
CA PHE A 294 -2.44 14.65 -3.98
C PHE A 294 -3.61 15.44 -4.57
N ALA A 295 -4.25 16.32 -3.79
CA ALA A 295 -5.42 17.08 -4.25
C ALA A 295 -5.07 17.99 -5.45
N VAL A 296 -3.84 18.52 -5.48
CA VAL A 296 -3.34 19.40 -6.54
C VAL A 296 -2.44 18.68 -7.56
N ASP A 297 -2.26 17.36 -7.43
CA ASP A 297 -1.48 16.55 -8.38
C ASP A 297 -2.40 15.87 -9.40
N PRO A 298 -2.45 16.34 -10.67
CA PRO A 298 -3.32 15.77 -11.69
C PRO A 298 -2.97 14.31 -12.04
N VAL A 299 -1.72 13.89 -11.83
CA VAL A 299 -1.29 12.49 -12.04
C VAL A 299 -1.85 11.61 -10.91
N ALA A 300 -1.84 12.11 -9.67
CA ALA A 300 -2.42 11.40 -8.55
C ALA A 300 -3.95 11.29 -8.68
N ARG A 301 -4.65 12.37 -9.07
CA ARG A 301 -6.10 12.33 -9.33
C ARG A 301 -6.44 11.32 -10.43
N ALA A 302 -5.70 11.32 -11.54
CA ALA A 302 -5.87 10.33 -12.61
C ALA A 302 -5.70 8.89 -12.09
N GLY A 303 -4.67 8.64 -11.28
CA GLY A 303 -4.46 7.33 -10.67
C GLY A 303 -5.56 6.89 -9.70
N GLU A 304 -6.15 7.81 -8.93
CA GLU A 304 -7.30 7.49 -8.07
C GLU A 304 -8.57 7.15 -8.87
N THR A 305 -8.79 7.83 -10.00
CA THR A 305 -9.90 7.48 -10.89
C THR A 305 -9.70 6.08 -11.46
N VAL A 306 -8.50 5.74 -11.94
CA VAL A 306 -8.19 4.36 -12.40
C VAL A 306 -8.35 3.36 -11.27
N ALA A 307 -7.91 3.67 -10.05
CA ALA A 307 -8.13 2.80 -8.88
C ALA A 307 -9.62 2.58 -8.58
N SER A 308 -10.45 3.63 -8.74
CA SER A 308 -11.90 3.53 -8.55
C SER A 308 -12.56 2.61 -9.59
N LEU A 309 -12.04 2.58 -10.81
CA LEU A 309 -12.52 1.70 -11.88
C LEU A 309 -12.04 0.25 -11.64
N LEU A 310 -10.72 0.05 -11.59
CA LEU A 310 -10.13 -1.29 -11.52
C LEU A 310 -10.48 -2.04 -10.22
N PHE A 311 -10.45 -1.35 -9.07
CA PHE A 311 -10.67 -1.96 -7.76
C PHE A 311 -12.09 -1.75 -7.23
N ARG A 312 -12.55 -0.50 -7.14
CA ARG A 312 -13.81 -0.19 -6.42
C ARG A 312 -15.08 -0.57 -7.20
N ARG A 313 -15.07 -0.40 -8.53
CA ARG A 313 -16.13 -0.88 -9.44
C ARG A 313 -16.01 -2.39 -9.68
N GLY A 314 -14.80 -2.93 -9.58
CA GLY A 314 -14.52 -4.37 -9.65
C GLY A 314 -14.23 -4.87 -11.05
N ASP A 315 -13.63 -4.05 -11.91
CA ASP A 315 -13.32 -4.45 -13.29
C ASP A 315 -12.26 -5.57 -13.33
N VAL A 316 -11.29 -5.53 -12.42
CA VAL A 316 -10.29 -6.58 -12.29
C VAL A 316 -10.83 -7.69 -11.38
N GLU A 317 -10.77 -8.91 -11.88
CA GLU A 317 -11.21 -10.11 -11.20
C GLU A 317 -10.23 -10.54 -10.11
N THR A 318 -10.78 -11.01 -8.98
CA THR A 318 -10.02 -11.68 -7.93
C THR A 318 -9.58 -13.07 -8.37
N ALA A 319 -8.34 -13.44 -8.05
CA ALA A 319 -7.83 -14.78 -8.30
C ALA A 319 -8.65 -15.84 -7.55
N ALA A 320 -8.97 -16.96 -8.22
CA ALA A 320 -9.77 -18.05 -7.64
C ALA A 320 -9.05 -18.85 -6.53
N PHE A 321 -7.79 -18.53 -6.23
CA PHE A 321 -6.96 -19.23 -5.27
C PHE A 321 -6.07 -18.30 -4.46
N ASN A 322 -5.59 -18.81 -3.33
CA ASN A 322 -4.55 -18.17 -2.53
C ASN A 322 -3.46 -19.18 -2.18
N VAL A 323 -2.18 -18.82 -2.38
CA VAL A 323 -0.98 -19.58 -1.97
C VAL A 323 -0.67 -19.29 -0.49
N PRO A 324 -0.89 -20.24 0.43
CA PRO A 324 -0.59 -20.00 1.83
C PRO A 324 0.89 -20.20 2.13
N PHE A 325 1.50 -19.20 2.76
CA PHE A 325 2.80 -19.28 3.42
C PHE A 325 2.58 -19.76 4.85
N MET A 326 3.01 -21.00 5.12
CA MET A 326 2.63 -21.71 6.34
C MET A 326 3.50 -21.30 7.53
N MET A 327 2.89 -20.61 8.50
CA MET A 327 3.54 -20.17 9.74
C MET A 327 3.51 -21.25 10.83
N GLN A 328 4.59 -21.35 11.62
CA GLN A 328 4.80 -22.37 12.65
C GLN A 328 5.03 -21.75 14.04
N GLY A 329 4.29 -20.69 14.37
CA GLY A 329 4.42 -19.97 15.65
C GLY A 329 5.82 -19.41 15.87
N GLU A 330 6.31 -19.43 17.12
CA GLU A 330 7.66 -18.94 17.47
C GLU A 330 8.79 -19.64 16.71
N THR A 331 8.58 -20.85 16.18
CA THR A 331 9.61 -21.55 15.38
C THR A 331 9.85 -20.91 14.01
N SER A 332 8.95 -20.02 13.57
CA SER A 332 9.15 -19.20 12.38
C SER A 332 10.06 -17.99 12.64
N LEU A 333 10.25 -17.57 13.90
CA LEU A 333 11.08 -16.41 14.23
C LEU A 333 12.52 -16.58 13.74
N GLY A 334 13.05 -15.51 13.16
CA GLY A 334 14.36 -15.51 12.51
C GLY A 334 15.50 -15.05 13.42
N GLU A 335 16.65 -14.84 12.79
CA GLU A 335 17.87 -14.32 13.43
C GLU A 335 17.92 -12.78 13.51
N SER A 336 16.87 -12.11 13.02
CA SER A 336 16.69 -10.66 13.07
C SER A 336 15.23 -10.32 13.28
N LEU A 337 14.94 -9.20 13.94
CA LEU A 337 13.59 -8.61 13.97
C LEU A 337 13.08 -8.27 12.57
N GLU A 338 13.98 -7.88 11.68
CA GLU A 338 13.68 -7.53 10.29
C GLU A 338 13.48 -8.78 9.39
N PHE A 339 13.47 -9.99 9.96
CA PHE A 339 13.28 -11.22 9.21
C PHE A 339 11.88 -11.24 8.57
N ARG A 340 11.82 -11.44 7.26
CA ARG A 340 10.61 -11.36 6.43
C ARG A 340 10.41 -12.63 5.63
N GLU A 341 9.21 -12.78 5.07
CA GLU A 341 8.95 -13.81 4.07
C GLU A 341 9.94 -13.71 2.89
N PRO A 342 10.34 -14.83 2.27
CA PRO A 342 11.42 -14.81 1.28
C PRO A 342 11.09 -13.94 0.07
N ALA A 343 11.97 -12.98 -0.23
CA ALA A 343 11.80 -12.05 -1.36
C ALA A 343 11.56 -12.77 -2.69
N ARG A 344 12.19 -13.93 -2.90
CA ARG A 344 12.05 -14.76 -4.12
C ARG A 344 10.62 -15.29 -4.35
N LEU A 345 9.77 -15.35 -3.33
CA LEU A 345 8.40 -15.88 -3.43
C LEU A 345 7.34 -14.78 -3.52
N LYS A 346 7.69 -13.53 -3.17
CA LYS A 346 6.76 -12.39 -3.22
C LYS A 346 6.19 -12.10 -4.62
N PRO A 347 6.91 -12.34 -5.74
CA PRO A 347 6.35 -12.19 -7.08
C PRO A 347 5.15 -13.10 -7.39
N LEU A 348 4.89 -14.14 -6.58
CA LEU A 348 3.64 -14.90 -6.67
C LEU A 348 2.40 -14.00 -6.52
N ALA A 349 2.52 -12.87 -5.82
CA ALA A 349 1.45 -11.87 -5.68
C ALA A 349 1.00 -11.27 -7.02
N LEU A 350 1.83 -11.34 -8.06
CA LEU A 350 1.51 -10.85 -9.40
C LEU A 350 0.70 -11.87 -10.22
N VAL A 351 0.74 -13.15 -9.82
CA VAL A 351 0.07 -14.25 -10.51
C VAL A 351 -1.27 -14.58 -9.86
N GLY A 352 -1.34 -14.60 -8.53
CA GLY A 352 -2.59 -14.88 -7.82
C GLY A 352 -2.49 -14.52 -6.34
N GLY A 353 -3.54 -14.85 -5.58
CA GLY A 353 -3.60 -14.54 -4.16
C GLY A 353 -2.46 -15.18 -3.38
N ILE A 354 -1.83 -14.46 -2.45
CA ILE A 354 -0.86 -15.00 -1.48
C ILE A 354 -1.14 -14.48 -0.07
N GLY A 355 -0.62 -15.15 0.95
CA GLY A 355 -0.64 -14.66 2.33
C GLY A 355 -0.30 -15.74 3.34
N LEU A 356 -0.33 -15.38 4.62
CA LEU A 356 0.00 -16.24 5.75
C LEU A 356 -1.18 -17.12 6.15
N ALA A 357 -0.88 -18.35 6.58
CA ALA A 357 -1.84 -19.26 7.22
C ALA A 357 -1.14 -20.15 8.25
N THR A 358 -1.90 -20.72 9.19
CA THR A 358 -1.44 -21.82 10.04
C THR A 358 -2.20 -23.11 9.75
N LYS A 359 -1.70 -24.25 10.23
CA LYS A 359 -2.37 -25.55 10.05
C LYS A 359 -3.71 -25.61 10.76
N GLU A 360 -3.82 -24.93 11.90
CA GLU A 360 -4.99 -24.91 12.79
C GLU A 360 -6.06 -23.92 12.33
N GLN A 361 -5.72 -23.00 11.41
CA GLN A 361 -6.63 -22.00 10.93
C GLN A 361 -7.71 -22.63 10.02
N ALA A 362 -8.97 -22.27 10.25
CA ALA A 362 -10.04 -22.58 9.30
C ALA A 362 -9.75 -21.91 7.95
N TRP A 363 -9.81 -22.70 6.87
CA TRP A 363 -9.64 -22.15 5.52
C TRP A 363 -10.87 -21.29 5.17
N PRO A 364 -10.69 -20.14 4.51
CA PRO A 364 -11.82 -19.27 4.19
C PRO A 364 -12.79 -19.96 3.22
N GLN A 365 -14.10 -19.78 3.42
CA GLN A 365 -15.11 -20.28 2.48
C GLN A 365 -14.95 -19.61 1.12
N GLY A 366 -15.15 -20.38 0.03
CA GLY A 366 -15.07 -19.87 -1.34
C GLY A 366 -13.67 -19.82 -1.97
N LEU A 367 -12.60 -20.04 -1.18
CA LEU A 367 -11.25 -20.11 -1.71
C LEU A 367 -10.80 -21.56 -1.91
N GLN A 368 -10.34 -21.90 -3.11
CA GLN A 368 -9.71 -23.19 -3.34
C GLN A 368 -8.40 -23.28 -2.53
N LYS A 369 -8.25 -24.37 -1.76
CA LYS A 369 -7.02 -24.65 -1.02
C LYS A 369 -5.94 -24.98 -2.03
N SER A 370 -5.00 -24.07 -2.19
CA SER A 370 -3.95 -24.19 -3.21
C SER A 370 -2.73 -24.95 -2.69
N VAL A 371 -1.68 -24.89 -3.51
CA VAL A 371 -0.31 -25.32 -3.24
C VAL A 371 0.25 -24.63 -1.99
N ALA A 372 0.18 -25.29 -0.82
CA ALA A 372 0.81 -24.75 0.39
C ALA A 372 2.33 -24.70 0.27
N VAL A 373 2.90 -23.59 0.75
CA VAL A 373 4.34 -23.32 0.73
C VAL A 373 4.90 -23.38 2.15
N ASP A 374 5.72 -24.40 2.39
CA ASP A 374 6.71 -24.37 3.47
C ASP A 374 7.97 -23.70 2.90
N TYR A 375 8.14 -22.43 3.24
CA TYR A 375 8.98 -21.45 2.53
C TYR A 375 10.50 -21.71 2.66
N ARG A 376 10.93 -22.71 3.44
CA ARG A 376 12.35 -22.86 3.79
C ARG A 376 13.24 -23.25 2.62
N ASN A 377 12.75 -23.93 1.56
CA ASN A 377 13.60 -24.35 0.42
C ASN A 377 12.90 -24.50 -0.95
N VAL A 378 11.76 -23.84 -1.19
CA VAL A 378 11.10 -23.87 -2.51
C VAL A 378 11.52 -22.71 -3.40
N SER A 379 11.72 -22.97 -4.70
CA SER A 379 11.93 -21.94 -5.73
C SER A 379 10.60 -21.40 -6.25
N LEU A 380 10.60 -20.19 -6.81
CA LEU A 380 9.43 -19.61 -7.45
C LEU A 380 8.90 -20.51 -8.57
N ASP A 381 9.78 -20.97 -9.46
CA ASP A 381 9.42 -21.82 -10.60
C ASP A 381 8.76 -23.13 -10.17
N ASN A 382 9.23 -23.74 -9.06
CA ASN A 382 8.60 -24.96 -8.55
C ASN A 382 7.17 -24.69 -8.07
N VAL A 383 6.92 -23.55 -7.41
CA VAL A 383 5.56 -23.18 -7.01
C VAL A 383 4.69 -22.92 -8.23
N LEU A 384 5.17 -22.18 -9.24
CA LEU A 384 4.45 -21.91 -10.48
C LEU A 384 4.11 -23.21 -11.24
N GLN A 385 5.05 -24.15 -11.35
CA GLN A 385 4.80 -25.46 -11.95
C GLN A 385 3.73 -26.26 -11.21
N ARG A 386 3.72 -26.20 -9.87
CA ARG A 386 2.69 -26.86 -9.06
C ARG A 386 1.32 -26.19 -9.23
N LEU A 387 1.27 -24.87 -9.40
CA LEU A 387 0.02 -24.14 -9.68
C LEU A 387 -0.55 -24.51 -11.06
N LYS A 388 0.30 -24.56 -12.09
CA LYS A 388 -0.10 -25.06 -13.42
C LYS A 388 -0.54 -26.52 -13.37
N GLY A 389 0.22 -27.39 -12.70
CA GLY A 389 -0.15 -28.81 -12.56
C GLY A 389 -1.43 -29.07 -11.78
N ALA A 390 -1.86 -28.12 -10.94
CA ALA A 390 -3.12 -28.14 -10.21
C ALA A 390 -4.26 -27.38 -10.95
N GLU A 391 -4.02 -26.92 -12.18
CA GLU A 391 -4.98 -26.16 -13.00
C GLU A 391 -5.47 -24.86 -12.34
N LEU A 392 -4.70 -24.32 -11.40
CA LEU A 392 -4.98 -23.02 -10.75
C LEU A 392 -4.48 -21.83 -11.59
N VAL A 393 -3.51 -22.09 -12.47
CA VAL A 393 -2.97 -21.14 -13.44
C VAL A 393 -3.06 -21.82 -14.81
N PRO A 394 -3.53 -21.13 -15.87
CA PRO A 394 -3.60 -21.68 -17.22
C PRO A 394 -2.24 -22.22 -17.70
N GLN A 395 -2.25 -23.29 -18.50
CA GLN A 395 -1.01 -23.90 -19.00
C GLN A 395 -0.21 -22.94 -19.88
N ASP A 396 -0.92 -22.16 -20.69
CA ASP A 396 -0.43 -21.14 -21.60
C ASP A 396 -0.17 -19.78 -20.94
N ASN A 397 -0.40 -19.64 -19.63
CA ASN A 397 -0.06 -18.42 -18.90
C ASN A 397 1.43 -18.08 -19.11
N ALA A 398 1.69 -16.84 -19.52
CA ALA A 398 2.96 -16.33 -20.01
C ALA A 398 3.94 -15.91 -18.90
N THR A 399 3.63 -16.19 -17.64
CA THR A 399 4.57 -15.94 -16.52
C THR A 399 5.89 -16.67 -16.76
N ASP A 400 6.96 -15.90 -16.88
CA ASP A 400 8.34 -16.34 -16.97
C ASP A 400 9.21 -15.37 -16.16
N PRO A 401 9.48 -15.68 -14.89
CA PRO A 401 10.26 -14.81 -14.02
C PRO A 401 11.68 -14.57 -14.52
N SER A 402 12.26 -15.51 -15.28
CA SER A 402 13.60 -15.40 -15.84
C SER A 402 13.68 -14.37 -16.98
N GLN A 403 12.57 -14.20 -17.70
CA GLN A 403 12.40 -13.20 -18.76
C GLN A 403 11.70 -11.92 -18.26
N GLY A 404 11.32 -11.87 -16.98
CA GLY A 404 10.69 -10.69 -16.37
C GLY A 404 9.20 -10.52 -16.70
N PHE A 405 8.52 -11.58 -17.14
CA PHE A 405 7.08 -11.58 -17.45
C PHE A 405 6.27 -12.19 -16.31
N PHE A 406 5.17 -11.53 -15.95
CA PHE A 406 4.20 -12.02 -14.98
C PHE A 406 2.79 -11.75 -15.51
N GLU A 407 2.01 -12.82 -15.66
CA GLU A 407 0.61 -12.75 -16.08
C GLU A 407 -0.26 -13.26 -14.94
N SER A 408 -1.32 -12.52 -14.58
CA SER A 408 -2.27 -12.98 -13.57
C SER A 408 -2.95 -14.28 -14.01
N ALA A 409 -3.37 -15.08 -13.05
CA ALA A 409 -4.11 -16.32 -13.31
C ALA A 409 -5.46 -16.06 -14.01
N THR A 410 -5.97 -14.82 -13.93
CA THR A 410 -7.16 -14.36 -14.65
C THR A 410 -6.88 -13.95 -16.10
N GLY A 411 -5.61 -13.80 -16.50
CA GLY A 411 -5.20 -13.28 -17.81
C GLY A 411 -5.41 -11.78 -18.00
N GLN A 412 -5.98 -11.08 -17.00
CA GLN A 412 -6.33 -9.67 -17.11
C GLN A 412 -5.16 -8.72 -16.85
N ILE A 413 -4.07 -9.18 -16.22
CA ILE A 413 -2.91 -8.35 -15.86
C ILE A 413 -1.66 -8.96 -16.47
N MET A 414 -0.90 -8.14 -17.21
CA MET A 414 0.41 -8.50 -17.74
C MET A 414 1.45 -7.48 -17.29
N LEU A 415 2.52 -7.94 -16.65
CA LEU A 415 3.65 -7.13 -16.24
C LEU A 415 4.93 -7.59 -16.95
N ASP A 416 5.57 -6.66 -17.65
CA ASP A 416 6.87 -6.79 -18.30
C ASP A 416 7.87 -5.87 -17.60
N ARG A 417 8.70 -6.47 -16.74
CA ARG A 417 9.67 -5.74 -15.92
C ARG A 417 10.75 -5.07 -16.76
N ASN A 418 11.19 -5.75 -17.82
CA ASN A 418 12.32 -5.32 -18.63
C ASN A 418 11.95 -4.12 -19.49
N ARG A 419 10.70 -4.06 -19.97
CA ARG A 419 10.16 -2.90 -20.70
C ARG A 419 9.49 -1.86 -19.80
N GLN A 420 9.45 -2.07 -18.48
CA GLN A 420 8.75 -1.20 -17.53
C GLN A 420 7.32 -0.92 -17.99
N ARG A 421 6.60 -1.99 -18.34
CA ARG A 421 5.27 -1.92 -18.92
C ARG A 421 4.33 -2.85 -18.18
N MET A 422 3.16 -2.34 -17.81
CA MET A 422 2.08 -3.11 -17.21
C MET A 422 0.80 -2.84 -17.97
N GLN A 423 0.05 -3.89 -18.28
CA GLN A 423 -1.22 -3.85 -19.00
C GLN A 423 -2.32 -4.44 -18.10
N VAL A 424 -3.50 -3.87 -18.21
CA VAL A 424 -4.74 -4.38 -17.63
C VAL A 424 -5.78 -4.45 -18.74
N VAL A 425 -6.36 -5.62 -18.95
CA VAL A 425 -7.38 -5.89 -19.97
C VAL A 425 -8.59 -6.54 -19.30
N THR A 426 -9.69 -5.81 -19.24
CA THR A 426 -10.96 -6.24 -18.65
C THR A 426 -12.10 -5.88 -19.62
N PRO A 427 -13.32 -6.44 -19.45
CA PRO A 427 -14.43 -6.10 -20.35
C PRO A 427 -14.79 -4.60 -20.34
N GLU A 428 -14.69 -3.92 -19.20
CA GLU A 428 -15.08 -2.51 -19.04
C GLU A 428 -13.92 -1.51 -19.10
N THR A 429 -12.69 -1.94 -18.84
CA THR A 429 -11.49 -1.07 -18.78
C THR A 429 -10.25 -1.73 -19.38
N GLU A 430 -9.54 -0.97 -20.22
CA GLU A 430 -8.22 -1.33 -20.73
C GLU A 430 -7.23 -0.23 -20.35
N ALA A 431 -6.10 -0.61 -19.76
CA ALA A 431 -5.09 0.33 -19.27
C ALA A 431 -3.66 -0.16 -19.50
N ILE A 432 -2.74 0.77 -19.66
CA ILE A 432 -1.30 0.51 -19.80
C ILE A 432 -0.48 1.60 -19.12
N ALA A 433 0.45 1.21 -18.25
CA ALA A 433 1.57 2.05 -17.82
C ALA A 433 2.82 1.66 -18.61
N PHE A 434 3.59 2.64 -19.06
CA PHE A 434 4.77 2.42 -19.89
C PHE A 434 5.85 3.48 -19.68
N ALA A 435 7.10 3.04 -19.59
CA ALA A 435 8.26 3.93 -19.65
C ALA A 435 8.55 4.43 -21.08
N GLU A 436 8.34 3.55 -22.07
CA GLU A 436 8.43 3.87 -23.50
C GLU A 436 7.36 3.11 -24.30
N LEU A 437 6.83 3.73 -25.35
CA LEU A 437 5.85 3.12 -26.24
C LEU A 437 6.04 3.60 -27.69
N ARG A 438 7.16 3.18 -28.30
CA ARG A 438 7.49 3.52 -29.69
C ARG A 438 6.67 2.69 -30.66
N ASP A 439 6.73 1.37 -30.51
CA ASP A 439 6.01 0.43 -31.34
C ASP A 439 4.53 0.31 -30.93
N PRO A 440 3.62 0.05 -31.87
CA PRO A 440 2.23 -0.23 -31.55
C PRO A 440 2.09 -1.43 -30.62
N VAL A 441 1.28 -1.26 -29.58
CA VAL A 441 0.83 -2.32 -28.66
C VAL A 441 -0.68 -2.36 -28.76
N THR A 442 -1.21 -3.54 -29.05
CA THR A 442 -2.66 -3.80 -28.99
C THR A 442 -2.94 -4.59 -27.73
N LEU A 443 -3.90 -4.11 -26.96
CA LEU A 443 -4.50 -4.80 -25.84
C LEU A 443 -5.62 -5.71 -26.40
N SER A 444 -6.90 -5.41 -26.15
CA SER A 444 -8.02 -6.07 -26.83
C SER A 444 -8.71 -5.10 -27.79
N GLU A 445 -9.39 -4.08 -27.25
CA GLU A 445 -10.05 -3.04 -28.04
C GLU A 445 -9.14 -1.82 -28.29
N LEU A 446 -8.15 -1.59 -27.42
CA LEU A 446 -7.25 -0.44 -27.47
C LEU A 446 -5.91 -0.79 -28.14
N SER A 447 -5.50 0.00 -29.13
CA SER A 447 -4.12 0.02 -29.62
C SER A 447 -3.49 1.39 -29.40
N LEU A 448 -2.26 1.40 -28.87
CA LEU A 448 -1.48 2.61 -28.62
C LEU A 448 -0.08 2.50 -29.22
N GLY A 449 0.51 3.60 -29.64
CA GLY A 449 1.89 3.64 -30.16
C GLY A 449 2.43 5.05 -30.30
N ASN A 450 3.72 5.17 -30.67
CA ASN A 450 4.40 6.44 -30.93
C ASN A 450 4.22 7.50 -29.83
N ALA A 451 4.25 7.08 -28.56
CA ALA A 451 4.17 7.98 -27.42
C ALA A 451 5.44 8.84 -27.30
N GLU A 452 5.29 10.13 -27.04
CA GLU A 452 6.44 11.07 -26.93
C GLU A 452 7.12 11.03 -25.55
N ALA A 453 6.40 10.60 -24.52
CA ALA A 453 6.91 10.44 -23.17
C ALA A 453 6.25 9.23 -22.47
N ARG A 454 6.82 8.84 -21.33
CA ARG A 454 6.25 7.86 -20.40
C ARG A 454 4.87 8.27 -19.89
N GLY A 455 4.09 7.30 -19.42
CA GLY A 455 2.83 7.59 -18.74
C GLY A 455 1.94 6.39 -18.51
N LEU A 456 0.73 6.69 -18.04
CA LEU A 456 -0.41 5.80 -17.90
C LEU A 456 -1.49 6.26 -18.88
N PHE A 457 -1.98 5.32 -19.69
CA PHE A 457 -3.17 5.50 -20.52
C PHE A 457 -4.23 4.48 -20.10
N ALA A 458 -5.47 4.91 -19.94
CA ALA A 458 -6.61 4.01 -19.73
C ALA A 458 -7.82 4.47 -20.53
N VAL A 459 -8.65 3.52 -20.96
CA VAL A 459 -9.99 3.74 -21.50
C VAL A 459 -10.96 2.88 -20.71
N SER A 460 -12.06 3.48 -20.26
CA SER A 460 -13.10 2.80 -19.49
C SER A 460 -14.48 3.18 -20.01
N ALA A 461 -15.36 2.20 -20.13
CA ALA A 461 -16.79 2.44 -20.32
C ALA A 461 -17.38 3.12 -19.08
N ILE A 462 -18.27 4.09 -19.29
CA ILE A 462 -18.95 4.83 -18.21
C ILE A 462 -20.47 4.92 -18.41
N ASP A 463 -21.01 4.11 -19.32
CA ASP A 463 -22.45 3.96 -19.61
C ASP A 463 -23.02 2.60 -19.18
N GLY A 464 -22.25 1.81 -18.41
CA GLY A 464 -22.68 0.51 -17.89
C GLY A 464 -22.63 -0.64 -18.90
N LYS A 465 -21.91 -0.46 -20.02
CA LYS A 465 -21.64 -1.51 -21.03
C LYS A 465 -20.17 -1.93 -21.00
N VAL A 466 -19.85 -3.05 -21.65
CA VAL A 466 -18.46 -3.43 -21.96
C VAL A 466 -17.87 -2.50 -23.01
N LEU A 467 -16.54 -2.37 -23.05
CA LEU A 467 -15.80 -1.45 -23.93
C LEU A 467 -16.24 -1.57 -25.39
N LYS A 468 -16.37 -2.78 -25.93
CA LYS A 468 -16.73 -2.98 -27.35
C LYS A 468 -18.09 -2.35 -27.72
N ASP A 469 -19.04 -2.34 -26.78
CA ASP A 469 -20.43 -1.93 -27.00
C ASP A 469 -20.75 -0.54 -26.40
N SER A 470 -19.78 0.04 -25.66
CA SER A 470 -19.94 1.34 -25.01
C SER A 470 -19.88 2.48 -26.01
N GLU A 471 -20.77 3.45 -25.82
CA GLU A 471 -20.83 4.70 -26.61
C GLU A 471 -20.28 5.90 -25.83
N LYS A 472 -19.99 5.71 -24.54
CA LYS A 472 -19.45 6.74 -23.65
C LYS A 472 -18.25 6.21 -22.88
N LEU A 473 -17.07 6.68 -23.28
CA LEU A 473 -15.78 6.22 -22.76
C LEU A 473 -15.07 7.36 -22.04
N LEU A 474 -14.57 7.08 -20.83
CA LEU A 474 -13.60 7.93 -20.15
C LEU A 474 -12.20 7.51 -20.57
N VAL A 475 -11.44 8.45 -21.15
CA VAL A 475 -10.02 8.28 -21.45
C VAL A 475 -9.21 9.02 -20.38
N ILE A 476 -8.25 8.33 -19.79
CA ILE A 476 -7.34 8.85 -18.77
C ILE A 476 -5.92 8.79 -19.34
N PHE A 477 -5.23 9.93 -19.43
CA PHE A 477 -3.88 10.00 -19.95
C PHE A 477 -2.99 10.82 -19.01
N ALA A 478 -2.30 10.13 -18.11
CA ALA A 478 -1.43 10.73 -17.11
C ALA A 478 0.04 10.57 -17.50
N SER A 479 0.75 11.67 -17.60
CA SER A 479 2.21 11.71 -17.85
C SER A 479 2.97 11.97 -16.55
N ASP A 480 3.67 13.10 -16.46
CA ASP A 480 4.29 13.62 -15.25
C ASP A 480 3.73 15.02 -14.98
N ALA A 481 3.74 15.48 -13.73
CA ALA A 481 3.39 16.85 -13.37
C ALA A 481 4.37 17.39 -12.34
N ARG A 482 4.69 18.67 -12.42
CA ARG A 482 5.69 19.33 -11.55
C ARG A 482 5.27 20.74 -11.19
N ASN A 483 5.78 21.24 -10.08
CA ASN A 483 5.62 22.64 -9.73
C ASN A 483 6.49 23.51 -10.66
N SER A 484 6.04 24.74 -10.89
CA SER A 484 6.87 25.76 -11.51
C SER A 484 8.07 26.08 -10.62
N ASP A 485 9.22 26.36 -11.22
CA ASP A 485 10.45 26.80 -10.53
C ASP A 485 11.02 25.82 -9.49
N MET A 486 10.78 24.50 -9.64
CA MET A 486 11.50 23.49 -8.85
C MET A 486 13.00 23.59 -9.07
N ARG A 487 13.79 23.39 -8.01
CA ARG A 487 15.26 23.38 -8.08
C ARG A 487 15.81 22.10 -7.48
N PHE A 488 16.82 21.55 -8.14
CA PHE A 488 17.50 20.33 -7.74
C PHE A 488 19.00 20.58 -7.60
N ARG A 489 19.66 19.86 -6.68
CA ARG A 489 21.12 19.94 -6.51
C ARG A 489 21.86 19.23 -7.64
N ASP A 490 21.22 18.25 -8.25
CA ASP A 490 21.80 17.36 -9.25
C ASP A 490 21.08 17.45 -10.59
N LYS A 491 21.78 17.09 -11.67
CA LYS A 491 21.23 17.09 -13.04
C LYS A 491 20.22 15.97 -13.30
N ALA A 492 20.27 14.89 -12.51
CA ALA A 492 19.29 13.81 -12.63
C ALA A 492 17.98 14.15 -11.93
N GLU A 493 17.93 15.29 -11.22
CA GLU A 493 16.79 15.79 -10.45
C GLU A 493 16.33 14.79 -9.39
N LYS A 494 17.29 14.12 -8.72
CA LYS A 494 17.02 13.16 -7.64
C LYS A 494 17.13 13.78 -6.26
N VAL A 495 17.72 14.95 -6.13
CA VAL A 495 17.97 15.64 -4.86
C VAL A 495 17.29 17.01 -4.88
N ILE A 496 16.15 17.11 -4.19
CA ILE A 496 15.35 18.34 -4.15
C ILE A 496 16.06 19.43 -3.34
N GLU A 497 16.18 20.64 -3.89
CA GLU A 497 16.61 21.83 -3.14
C GLU A 497 15.43 22.75 -2.84
N ASP A 498 14.49 22.87 -3.79
CA ASP A 498 13.33 23.74 -3.67
C ASP A 498 12.12 23.10 -4.36
N TRP A 499 11.01 23.02 -3.62
CA TRP A 499 9.75 22.46 -4.08
C TRP A 499 9.03 23.29 -5.15
N GLY A 500 9.48 24.52 -5.43
CA GLY A 500 8.85 25.39 -6.43
C GLY A 500 7.50 25.92 -5.96
N ARG A 501 6.62 26.30 -6.89
CA ARG A 501 5.31 26.93 -6.64
C ARG A 501 4.26 26.59 -7.70
N LEU A 502 3.01 26.94 -7.43
CA LEU A 502 1.98 27.00 -8.47
C LEU A 502 2.34 28.00 -9.58
N PRO A 503 1.84 27.81 -10.83
CA PRO A 503 0.98 26.70 -11.24
C PRO A 503 1.75 25.37 -11.34
N VAL A 504 1.01 24.27 -11.16
CA VAL A 504 1.49 22.94 -11.56
C VAL A 504 1.53 22.89 -13.09
N THR A 505 2.60 22.34 -13.62
CA THR A 505 2.81 22.09 -15.05
C THR A 505 2.65 20.60 -15.32
N LEU A 506 1.93 20.25 -16.39
CA LEU A 506 1.81 18.88 -16.87
C LEU A 506 2.83 18.65 -17.98
N LEU A 507 3.58 17.55 -17.93
CA LEU A 507 4.45 17.12 -19.01
C LEU A 507 3.58 16.81 -20.22
N ARG A 508 3.73 17.62 -21.28
CA ARG A 508 2.99 17.38 -22.52
C ARG A 508 3.40 16.03 -23.11
N ASN A 509 2.42 15.22 -23.46
CA ASN A 509 2.62 13.93 -24.09
C ASN A 509 1.62 13.76 -25.24
N ARG A 510 2.07 13.09 -26.30
CA ARG A 510 1.25 12.74 -27.45
C ARG A 510 1.39 11.26 -27.75
N VAL A 511 0.28 10.60 -28.06
CA VAL A 511 0.24 9.16 -28.33
C VAL A 511 -0.77 8.87 -29.43
N ASP A 512 -0.46 7.94 -30.32
CA ASP A 512 -1.41 7.47 -31.31
C ASP A 512 -2.37 6.49 -30.64
N VAL A 513 -3.67 6.72 -30.81
CA VAL A 513 -4.75 5.96 -30.21
C VAL A 513 -5.61 5.38 -31.31
N ASN A 514 -5.84 4.07 -31.26
CA ASN A 514 -6.85 3.40 -32.05
C ASN A 514 -7.79 2.63 -31.11
N LEU A 515 -9.09 2.70 -31.38
CA LEU A 515 -10.08 1.87 -30.71
C LEU A 515 -10.81 1.03 -31.74
N ALA A 516 -10.88 -0.27 -31.48
CA ALA A 516 -11.65 -1.21 -32.28
C ALA A 516 -13.16 -0.93 -32.20
N GLY A 517 -13.89 -1.49 -33.17
CA GLY A 517 -15.33 -1.40 -33.28
C GLY A 517 -15.83 -0.62 -34.50
N ASN A 518 -17.06 -0.92 -34.90
CA ASN A 518 -17.73 -0.31 -36.06
C ASN A 518 -18.33 1.06 -35.69
N THR A 519 -17.46 2.04 -35.47
CA THR A 519 -17.87 3.41 -35.14
C THR A 519 -18.35 4.13 -36.40
N VAL A 520 -19.53 4.78 -36.30
CA VAL A 520 -20.10 5.64 -37.35
C VAL A 520 -19.54 7.06 -37.22
N SER A 521 -19.52 7.58 -35.99
CA SER A 521 -19.05 8.93 -35.67
C SER A 521 -18.56 9.02 -34.24
N TRP A 522 -17.62 9.90 -33.96
CA TRP A 522 -17.08 10.10 -32.60
C TRP A 522 -16.64 11.53 -32.35
N THR A 523 -16.59 11.90 -31.07
CA THR A 523 -16.09 13.19 -30.58
C THR A 523 -15.24 12.98 -29.34
N LEU A 524 -14.19 13.78 -29.18
CA LEU A 524 -13.32 13.79 -28.02
C LEU A 524 -13.32 15.18 -27.38
N SER A 525 -13.64 15.23 -26.10
CA SER A 525 -13.74 16.46 -25.31
C SER A 525 -12.85 16.39 -24.07
N PRO A 526 -12.02 17.39 -23.78
CA PRO A 526 -11.26 17.45 -22.52
C PRO A 526 -12.21 17.53 -21.32
N VAL A 527 -11.81 16.93 -20.20
CA VAL A 527 -12.55 17.00 -18.93
C VAL A 527 -11.63 17.60 -17.88
N GLY A 528 -12.11 18.61 -17.14
CA GLY A 528 -11.39 19.20 -16.03
C GLY A 528 -11.32 18.27 -14.81
N LEU A 529 -10.42 18.55 -13.86
CA LEU A 529 -10.38 17.81 -12.58
C LEU A 529 -11.66 17.97 -11.75
N ASP A 530 -12.46 19.00 -12.05
CA ASP A 530 -13.79 19.27 -11.49
C ASP A 530 -14.92 18.45 -12.18
N GLY A 531 -14.57 17.63 -13.18
CA GLY A 531 -15.52 16.84 -13.96
C GLY A 531 -16.22 17.63 -15.08
N LYS A 532 -15.90 18.91 -15.28
CA LYS A 532 -16.52 19.70 -16.34
C LYS A 532 -16.01 19.28 -17.72
N VAL A 533 -16.94 19.00 -18.63
CA VAL A 533 -16.62 18.74 -20.05
C VAL A 533 -16.40 20.06 -20.77
N HIS A 534 -15.29 20.17 -21.51
CA HIS A 534 -14.92 21.35 -22.28
C HIS A 534 -15.19 21.19 -23.78
N GLU A 535 -14.95 22.25 -24.56
CA GLU A 535 -15.11 22.24 -26.02
C GLU A 535 -14.30 21.10 -26.65
N ARG A 536 -14.94 20.38 -27.59
CA ARG A 536 -14.34 19.22 -28.27
C ARG A 536 -13.02 19.61 -28.94
N VAL A 537 -12.02 18.73 -28.84
CA VAL A 537 -10.69 18.90 -29.46
C VAL A 537 -10.50 18.03 -30.70
N ALA A 538 -11.30 16.97 -30.85
CA ALA A 538 -11.29 16.14 -32.04
C ALA A 538 -12.70 15.56 -32.30
N ALA A 539 -12.94 15.22 -33.56
CA ALA A 539 -14.14 14.51 -34.02
C ALA A 539 -13.82 13.78 -35.33
N GLY A 540 -14.54 12.69 -35.59
CA GLY A 540 -14.37 11.91 -36.82
C GLY A 540 -15.60 11.10 -37.19
N SER A 541 -15.58 10.54 -38.40
CA SER A 541 -16.52 9.52 -38.86
C SER A 541 -15.76 8.24 -39.21
N GLY A 542 -16.39 7.08 -39.03
CA GLY A 542 -15.73 5.79 -39.21
C GLY A 542 -14.83 5.38 -38.03
N PRO A 543 -13.81 4.55 -38.28
CA PRO A 543 -12.89 4.04 -37.26
C PRO A 543 -12.28 5.14 -36.39
N ILE A 544 -12.06 4.83 -35.12
CA ILE A 544 -11.42 5.74 -34.17
C ILE A 544 -9.90 5.55 -34.28
N ALA A 545 -9.25 6.54 -34.88
CA ALA A 545 -7.79 6.64 -35.01
C ALA A 545 -7.39 8.11 -34.93
N PHE A 546 -6.64 8.50 -33.90
CA PHE A 546 -6.19 9.87 -33.72
C PHE A 546 -4.92 9.95 -32.86
N ARG A 547 -4.19 11.06 -32.97
CA ARG A 547 -3.07 11.36 -32.07
C ARG A 547 -3.59 12.22 -30.91
N LEU A 548 -3.70 11.63 -29.71
CA LEU A 548 -4.11 12.36 -28.51
C LEU A 548 -2.97 13.28 -28.06
N ASP A 549 -3.31 14.49 -27.66
CA ASP A 549 -2.39 15.45 -27.06
C ASP A 549 -3.00 15.97 -25.75
N ASN A 550 -2.34 15.68 -24.63
CA ASN A 550 -2.82 16.09 -23.31
C ASN A 550 -2.78 17.62 -23.08
N GLY A 551 -2.27 18.40 -24.04
CA GLY A 551 -2.25 19.86 -24.04
C GLY A 551 -3.12 20.55 -25.08
N ALA A 552 -3.96 19.84 -25.86
CA ALA A 552 -4.68 20.42 -27.00
C ALA A 552 -5.90 21.31 -26.65
N GLY A 553 -6.39 21.30 -25.41
CA GLY A 553 -7.60 22.02 -25.01
C GLY A 553 -7.38 23.52 -24.77
N LYS A 554 -8.34 24.36 -25.18
CA LYS A 554 -8.34 25.81 -24.86
C LYS A 554 -8.41 26.09 -23.35
N ALA A 555 -8.97 25.16 -22.59
CA ALA A 555 -9.06 25.22 -21.13
C ALA A 555 -7.73 24.89 -20.43
N GLY A 556 -6.70 24.47 -21.19
CA GLY A 556 -5.41 24.04 -20.68
C GLY A 556 -5.19 22.52 -20.78
N PRO A 557 -4.03 22.05 -20.31
CA PRO A 557 -3.72 20.63 -20.29
C PRO A 557 -4.60 19.86 -19.31
N THR A 558 -4.88 18.58 -19.61
CA THR A 558 -5.67 17.70 -18.75
C THR A 558 -5.20 16.25 -18.82
N THR A 559 -5.54 15.48 -17.78
CA THR A 559 -5.37 14.03 -17.73
C THR A 559 -6.65 13.26 -18.09
N PHE A 560 -7.76 13.94 -18.38
CA PHE A 560 -9.06 13.31 -18.65
C PHE A 560 -9.70 13.79 -19.95
N PHE A 561 -10.29 12.85 -20.69
CA PHE A 561 -11.08 13.12 -21.88
C PHE A 561 -12.34 12.26 -21.90
N LEU A 562 -13.43 12.84 -22.38
CA LEU A 562 -14.65 12.13 -22.70
C LEU A 562 -14.65 11.82 -24.19
N LEU A 563 -14.65 10.54 -24.53
CA LEU A 563 -14.83 10.04 -25.89
C LEU A 563 -16.26 9.52 -26.03
N GLU A 564 -17.05 10.20 -26.85
CA GLU A 564 -18.41 9.78 -27.20
C GLU A 564 -18.38 9.26 -28.63
N ARG A 565 -18.98 8.10 -28.86
CA ARG A 565 -19.05 7.48 -30.19
C ARG A 565 -20.44 6.93 -30.45
N LYS A 566 -20.79 6.86 -31.73
CA LYS A 566 -22.00 6.18 -32.21
C LYS A 566 -21.57 4.89 -32.90
N LEU A 567 -22.08 3.76 -32.43
CA LEU A 567 -21.81 2.48 -33.05
C LEU A 567 -22.81 2.21 -34.19
N ALA A 568 -22.39 1.45 -35.20
CA ALA A 568 -23.32 0.93 -36.20
C ALA A 568 -24.30 -0.04 -35.54
N VAL A 569 -25.58 0.04 -35.91
CA VAL A 569 -26.55 -0.98 -35.51
C VAL A 569 -26.12 -2.29 -36.16
N GLN A 570 -25.90 -3.32 -35.35
CA GLN A 570 -25.54 -4.66 -35.82
C GLN A 570 -26.67 -5.30 -36.61
#